data_AF-A0A949IM95-F1
#
_entry.id   AF-A0A949IM95-F1
#
_cell.length_a   1.000
_cell.length_b   1.000
_cell.length_c   1.000
_cell.angle_alpha   90.00
_cell.angle_beta   90.00
_cell.angle_gamma   90.00
#
_symmetry.space_group_name_H-M   'P 1'
#
loop_
_entity.id
_entity.type
_entity.pdbx_description
1 polymer ?
#
loop_
_entity_poly.entity_id
_entity_poly.type
_entity_poly.pdbx_seq_one_letter_code
_entity_poly.pdbx_strand_id
1 'polypeptide(L)'
;MLSSKTAFEEIFSVAPEWKPVLESVRDGFSSGARQATRDVTLTDLLERLGAKALYLKACALAAHDRESKAAPALQRCAQFLRILRDHYYQPMFARMLTSNQHLRRFLAQRKLALDFQKSQAISMAVELSQKLEGVLQRHINNNSEDGFKVLLPAYAQRSVHNAVVDYIKEEWQWEKETLQDLNLDPEQEDPRQNTAADIRYAPENNILSREQVSQLNQLRSELASMLADKSIATEPLIVVDCLFGLGLTPKSKAEEELTMREVCDLLGIAGETQARKIARCQVLLDKGLDMIRSSIRKKLPGLAECWQTDINVNSASRRELSHQLGLTEGEVEKLIARRQYYALMELVDQGVVKASRLDQIARCGAVACFVPVDLNTCTVRDMIDILGINKETAQKIGARRPLTGFEEALKLSLLDGASLQTAIDRGAVLKAPTVGKSRLDLNRAEAAALSALGLEIDTIKRIERGRPFTTWGELEEYLSPEDRQWQILRQKTCLSIFPG
;
A
#
# COMPACT_ATOMS: atom_id res chain seq x y z
N MET A 1 -31.36 -7.05 8.74
CA MET A 1 -30.98 -7.91 9.88
C MET A 1 -31.86 -9.14 9.86
N LEU A 2 -31.37 -10.25 9.29
CA LEU A 2 -31.95 -11.59 9.49
C LEU A 2 -31.50 -12.06 10.89
N SER A 3 -32.40 -12.66 11.67
CA SER A 3 -32.09 -13.03 13.07
C SER A 3 -30.92 -14.03 13.13
N SER A 4 -30.07 -13.95 14.15
CA SER A 4 -28.97 -14.91 14.35
C SER A 4 -29.44 -16.37 14.39
N LYS A 5 -30.70 -16.63 14.78
CA LYS A 5 -31.31 -17.96 14.82
C LYS A 5 -31.43 -18.61 13.43
N THR A 6 -31.79 -17.84 12.40
CA THR A 6 -31.94 -18.39 11.03
C THR A 6 -30.59 -18.76 10.42
N ALA A 7 -29.52 -18.01 10.73
CA ALA A 7 -28.17 -18.32 10.26
C ALA A 7 -27.59 -19.61 10.88
N PHE A 8 -27.87 -19.85 12.17
CA PHE A 8 -27.50 -21.11 12.82
C PHE A 8 -28.29 -22.31 12.28
N GLU A 9 -29.58 -22.15 11.99
CA GLU A 9 -30.38 -23.18 11.34
C GLU A 9 -29.85 -23.52 9.94
N GLU A 10 -29.46 -22.51 9.16
CA GLU A 10 -28.87 -22.69 7.83
C GLU A 10 -27.55 -23.47 7.89
N ILE A 11 -26.61 -23.11 8.77
CA ILE A 11 -25.33 -23.83 8.87
C ILE A 11 -25.52 -25.26 9.37
N PHE A 12 -26.43 -25.50 10.32
CA PHE A 12 -26.69 -26.84 10.85
C PHE A 12 -27.49 -27.74 9.92
N SER A 13 -28.18 -27.17 8.92
CA SER A 13 -28.77 -27.95 7.83
C SER A 13 -27.72 -28.64 6.96
N VAL A 14 -26.50 -28.08 6.90
CA VAL A 14 -25.40 -28.56 6.08
C VAL A 14 -24.28 -29.22 6.91
N ALA A 15 -24.08 -28.77 8.14
CA ALA A 15 -23.07 -29.24 9.09
C ALA A 15 -23.66 -29.51 10.49
N PRO A 16 -24.56 -30.51 10.64
CA PRO A 16 -25.19 -30.82 11.92
C PRO A 16 -24.20 -31.25 13.00
N GLU A 17 -23.05 -31.83 12.60
CA GLU A 17 -22.00 -32.28 13.50
C GLU A 17 -21.29 -31.14 14.27
N TRP A 18 -21.53 -29.88 13.92
CA TRP A 18 -20.93 -28.72 14.60
C TRP A 18 -21.77 -28.17 15.76
N LYS A 19 -22.97 -28.72 16.01
CA LYS A 19 -23.81 -28.32 17.16
C LYS A 19 -23.09 -28.45 18.52
N PRO A 20 -22.36 -29.54 18.81
CA PRO A 20 -21.62 -29.67 20.08
C PRO A 20 -20.51 -28.63 20.23
N VAL A 21 -19.93 -28.17 19.12
CA VAL A 21 -18.89 -27.12 19.12
C VAL A 21 -19.51 -25.78 19.51
N LEU A 22 -20.71 -25.47 19.03
CA LEU A 22 -21.45 -24.26 19.44
C LEU A 22 -21.77 -24.27 20.95
N GLU A 23 -22.18 -25.42 21.48
CA GLU A 23 -22.44 -25.59 22.91
C GLU A 23 -21.17 -25.34 23.74
N SER A 24 -20.03 -25.91 23.32
CA SER A 24 -18.73 -25.64 23.95
C SER A 24 -18.32 -24.16 23.90
N VAL A 25 -18.60 -23.45 22.81
CA VAL A 25 -18.32 -22.00 22.70
C VAL A 25 -19.18 -21.21 23.69
N ARG A 26 -20.47 -21.54 23.81
CA ARG A 26 -21.40 -20.90 24.78
C ARG A 26 -20.97 -21.12 26.22
N ASP A 27 -20.55 -22.33 26.55
CA ASP A 27 -20.08 -22.67 27.90
C ASP A 27 -18.76 -21.95 28.24
N GLY A 28 -17.86 -21.80 27.26
CA GLY A 28 -16.61 -21.06 27.40
C GLY A 28 -16.83 -19.58 27.77
N PHE A 29 -17.78 -18.90 27.14
CA PHE A 29 -18.13 -17.50 27.45
C PHE A 29 -18.79 -17.34 28.83
N SER A 30 -19.47 -18.38 29.33
CA SER A 30 -20.16 -18.37 30.61
C SER A 30 -19.21 -18.47 31.83
N SER A 31 -17.95 -18.85 31.61
CA SER A 31 -16.95 -19.10 32.66
C SER A 31 -16.00 -17.93 32.95
N GLY A 32 -15.99 -16.88 32.12
CA GLY A 32 -15.12 -15.71 32.27
C GLY A 32 -15.80 -14.55 33.01
N ALA A 33 -15.18 -14.06 34.10
CA ALA A 33 -15.69 -12.98 34.96
C ALA A 33 -15.89 -11.59 34.30
N ARG A 34 -15.71 -11.47 32.98
CA ARG A 34 -15.94 -10.24 32.20
C ARG A 34 -16.49 -10.58 30.81
N GLN A 35 -17.76 -10.99 30.70
CA GLN A 35 -18.66 -10.81 29.54
C GLN A 35 -19.89 -11.74 29.65
N ALA A 36 -20.79 -11.48 30.62
CA ALA A 36 -22.02 -12.26 30.78
C ALA A 36 -23.17 -11.84 29.83
N THR A 37 -22.91 -11.08 28.77
CA THR A 37 -23.95 -10.43 27.94
C THR A 37 -23.70 -10.45 26.43
N ARG A 38 -22.66 -11.14 25.94
CA ARG A 38 -22.42 -11.22 24.48
C ARG A 38 -23.08 -12.49 23.91
N ASP A 39 -24.06 -12.31 23.04
CA ASP A 39 -24.63 -13.41 22.26
C ASP A 39 -23.57 -14.01 21.33
N VAL A 40 -23.45 -15.34 21.33
CA VAL A 40 -22.52 -16.08 20.44
C VAL A 40 -22.98 -15.91 18.99
N THR A 41 -22.09 -15.42 18.14
CA THR A 41 -22.34 -15.21 16.72
C THR A 41 -21.88 -16.40 15.89
N LEU A 42 -22.39 -16.51 14.65
CA LEU A 42 -21.94 -17.55 13.72
C LEU A 42 -20.45 -17.40 13.37
N THR A 43 -19.94 -16.17 13.33
CA THR A 43 -18.52 -15.89 13.14
C THR A 43 -17.67 -16.51 14.25
N ASP A 44 -18.08 -16.38 15.53
CA ASP A 44 -17.35 -16.98 16.67
C ASP A 44 -17.27 -18.51 16.55
N LEU A 45 -18.34 -19.17 16.05
CA LEU A 45 -18.33 -20.62 15.77
C LEU A 45 -17.36 -20.98 14.64
N LEU A 46 -17.39 -20.24 13.53
CA LEU A 46 -16.56 -20.53 12.35
C LEU A 46 -15.06 -20.29 12.65
N GLU A 47 -14.75 -19.24 13.41
CA GLU A 47 -13.39 -18.98 13.91
C GLU A 47 -12.91 -20.12 14.82
N ARG A 48 -13.77 -20.65 15.70
CA ARG A 48 -13.43 -21.77 16.60
C ARG A 48 -13.15 -23.08 15.86
N LEU A 49 -13.89 -23.36 14.78
CA LEU A 49 -13.69 -24.55 13.94
C LEU A 49 -12.37 -24.50 13.17
N GLY A 50 -12.00 -23.30 12.70
CA GLY A 50 -10.75 -23.05 11.99
C GLY A 50 -10.74 -23.46 10.51
N ALA A 51 -9.85 -22.84 9.75
CA ALA A 51 -9.80 -22.90 8.28
C ALA A 51 -9.75 -24.33 7.69
N LYS A 52 -9.02 -25.26 8.33
CA LYS A 52 -8.88 -26.64 7.84
C LYS A 52 -10.19 -27.42 7.94
N ALA A 53 -10.92 -27.30 9.05
CA ALA A 53 -12.20 -27.97 9.24
C ALA A 53 -13.26 -27.43 8.27
N LEU A 54 -13.30 -26.11 8.08
CA LEU A 54 -14.18 -25.45 7.11
C LEU A 54 -13.90 -25.92 5.67
N TYR A 55 -12.62 -26.01 5.29
CA TYR A 55 -12.22 -26.49 3.96
C TYR A 55 -12.58 -27.95 3.72
N LEU A 56 -12.26 -28.83 4.67
CA LEU A 56 -12.57 -30.26 4.56
C LEU A 56 -14.08 -30.49 4.45
N LYS A 57 -14.88 -29.72 5.19
CA LYS A 57 -16.34 -29.77 5.06
C LYS A 57 -16.80 -29.35 3.68
N ALA A 58 -16.26 -28.24 3.14
CA ALA A 58 -16.59 -27.80 1.78
C ALA A 58 -16.23 -28.87 0.72
N CYS A 59 -15.07 -29.52 0.84
CA CYS A 59 -14.67 -30.63 -0.03
C CYS A 59 -15.61 -31.84 0.09
N ALA A 60 -16.00 -32.23 1.30
CA ALA A 60 -16.92 -33.34 1.51
C ALA A 60 -18.31 -33.07 0.90
N LEU A 61 -18.81 -31.84 1.05
CA LEU A 61 -20.07 -31.41 0.45
C LEU A 61 -19.97 -31.38 -1.09
N ALA A 62 -18.86 -30.87 -1.64
CA ALA A 62 -18.63 -30.86 -3.08
C ALA A 62 -18.55 -32.27 -3.68
N ALA A 63 -17.93 -33.22 -2.97
CA ALA A 63 -17.89 -34.63 -3.39
C ALA A 63 -19.31 -35.24 -3.43
N HIS A 64 -20.09 -35.01 -2.37
CA HIS A 64 -21.48 -35.47 -2.30
C HIS A 64 -22.37 -34.84 -3.40
N ASP A 65 -22.20 -33.54 -3.67
CA ASP A 65 -22.95 -32.85 -4.72
C ASP A 65 -22.60 -33.39 -6.13
N ARG A 66 -21.33 -33.75 -6.38
CA ARG A 66 -20.90 -34.41 -7.64
C ARG A 66 -21.53 -35.77 -7.82
N GLU A 67 -21.62 -36.56 -6.75
CA GLU A 67 -22.23 -37.91 -6.78
C GLU A 67 -23.74 -37.86 -6.95
N SER A 68 -24.41 -36.89 -6.31
CA SER A 68 -25.88 -36.79 -6.27
C SER A 68 -26.52 -36.27 -7.56
N LYS A 69 -25.73 -35.74 -8.53
CA LYS A 69 -26.24 -35.05 -9.74
C LYS A 69 -27.35 -34.01 -9.45
N ALA A 70 -27.30 -33.37 -8.28
CA ALA A 70 -28.32 -32.45 -7.83
C ALA A 70 -28.34 -31.18 -8.72
N ALA A 71 -29.54 -30.62 -8.94
CA ALA A 71 -29.69 -29.36 -9.68
C ALA A 71 -28.87 -28.23 -9.01
N PRO A 72 -28.35 -27.25 -9.76
CA PRO A 72 -27.46 -26.19 -9.23
C PRO A 72 -28.04 -25.43 -8.01
N ALA A 73 -29.35 -25.26 -7.96
CA ALA A 73 -30.06 -24.58 -6.88
C ALA A 73 -30.10 -25.35 -5.53
N LEU A 74 -29.74 -26.64 -5.54
CA LEU A 74 -29.77 -27.55 -4.38
C LEU A 74 -28.38 -28.03 -3.95
N GLN A 75 -27.31 -27.43 -4.50
CA GLN A 75 -25.94 -27.81 -4.16
C GLN A 75 -25.61 -27.34 -2.73
N ARG A 76 -25.40 -28.30 -1.84
CA ARG A 76 -25.09 -28.06 -0.43
C ARG A 76 -23.76 -27.35 -0.27
N CYS A 77 -22.79 -27.60 -1.15
CA CYS A 77 -21.52 -26.90 -1.18
C CYS A 77 -21.71 -25.42 -1.52
N ALA A 78 -22.53 -25.08 -2.52
CA ALA A 78 -22.79 -23.68 -2.89
C ALA A 78 -23.49 -22.93 -1.75
N GLN A 79 -24.47 -23.56 -1.10
CA GLN A 79 -25.11 -23.02 0.10
C GLN A 79 -24.08 -22.78 1.23
N PHE A 80 -23.18 -23.73 1.47
CA PHE A 80 -22.14 -23.61 2.49
C PHE A 80 -21.15 -22.48 2.19
N LEU A 81 -20.71 -22.33 0.94
CA LEU A 81 -19.80 -21.24 0.55
C LEU A 81 -20.46 -19.87 0.67
N ARG A 82 -21.76 -19.76 0.35
CA ARG A 82 -22.54 -18.54 0.60
C ARG A 82 -22.55 -18.16 2.09
N ILE A 83 -22.75 -19.14 2.97
CA ILE A 83 -22.71 -18.92 4.42
C ILE A 83 -21.32 -18.45 4.86
N LEU A 84 -20.25 -19.05 4.34
CA LEU A 84 -18.88 -18.59 4.61
C LEU A 84 -18.65 -17.17 4.09
N ARG A 85 -19.16 -16.81 2.90
CA ARG A 85 -19.07 -15.43 2.39
C ARG A 85 -19.70 -14.45 3.36
N ASP A 86 -20.96 -14.67 3.73
CA ASP A 86 -21.78 -13.70 4.45
C ASP A 86 -21.43 -13.62 5.95
N HIS A 87 -21.00 -14.73 6.55
CA HIS A 87 -20.80 -14.83 8.01
C HIS A 87 -19.37 -15.06 8.46
N TYR A 88 -18.43 -15.35 7.56
CA TYR A 88 -17.01 -15.46 7.87
C TYR A 88 -16.20 -14.38 7.15
N TYR A 89 -16.21 -14.37 5.82
CA TYR A 89 -15.40 -13.44 5.03
C TYR A 89 -15.84 -11.98 5.19
N GLN A 90 -17.12 -11.68 4.96
CA GLN A 90 -17.59 -10.29 4.96
C GLN A 90 -17.39 -9.60 6.33
N PRO A 91 -17.75 -10.21 7.48
CA PRO A 91 -17.49 -9.58 8.79
C PRO A 91 -16.00 -9.39 9.06
N MET A 92 -15.17 -10.39 8.73
CA MET A 92 -13.71 -10.32 8.85
C MET A 92 -13.15 -9.15 8.02
N PHE A 93 -13.52 -9.05 6.75
CA PHE A 93 -13.07 -7.98 5.87
C PHE A 93 -13.57 -6.61 6.28
N ALA A 94 -14.82 -6.49 6.74
CA ALA A 94 -15.33 -5.22 7.23
C ALA A 94 -14.53 -4.71 8.44
N ARG A 95 -14.14 -5.60 9.37
CA ARG A 95 -13.25 -5.25 10.50
C ARG A 95 -11.86 -4.81 10.00
N MET A 96 -11.25 -5.58 9.11
CA MET A 96 -9.91 -5.30 8.57
C MET A 96 -9.87 -3.98 7.77
N LEU A 97 -10.85 -3.74 6.90
CA LEU A 97 -10.92 -2.52 6.09
C LEU A 97 -11.19 -1.28 6.93
N THR A 98 -12.05 -1.40 7.96
CA THR A 98 -12.34 -0.27 8.87
C THR A 98 -11.13 0.10 9.72
N SER A 99 -10.28 -0.86 10.06
CA SER A 99 -9.05 -0.64 10.84
C SER A 99 -7.83 -0.30 9.98
N ASN A 100 -7.88 -0.54 8.66
CA ASN A 100 -6.75 -0.32 7.76
C ASN A 100 -6.29 1.15 7.73
N GLN A 101 -5.02 1.37 8.06
CA GLN A 101 -4.46 2.71 8.23
C GLN A 101 -4.37 3.50 6.93
N HIS A 102 -4.02 2.84 5.82
CA HIS A 102 -3.89 3.50 4.51
C HIS A 102 -5.25 4.00 4.02
N LEU A 103 -6.28 3.15 4.11
CA LEU A 103 -7.64 3.53 3.73
C LEU A 103 -8.16 4.67 4.61
N ARG A 104 -7.99 4.59 5.94
CA ARG A 104 -8.40 5.65 6.86
C ARG A 104 -7.71 6.99 6.57
N ARG A 105 -6.40 6.97 6.34
CA ARG A 105 -5.63 8.19 6.00
C ARG A 105 -6.12 8.80 4.70
N PHE A 106 -6.30 7.98 3.66
CA PHE A 106 -6.77 8.40 2.34
C PHE A 106 -8.16 9.03 2.39
N LEU A 107 -9.10 8.42 3.11
CA LEU A 107 -10.47 8.93 3.26
C LEU A 107 -10.53 10.18 4.16
N ALA A 108 -9.69 10.24 5.21
CA ALA A 108 -9.59 11.40 6.09
C ALA A 108 -9.01 12.63 5.39
N GLN A 109 -8.02 12.46 4.51
CA GLN A 109 -7.47 13.55 3.68
C GLN A 109 -8.54 14.21 2.80
N ARG A 110 -9.52 13.43 2.33
CA ARG A 110 -10.68 13.92 1.57
C ARG A 110 -11.80 14.52 2.41
N LYS A 111 -11.64 14.57 3.74
CA LYS A 111 -12.63 15.08 4.69
C LYS A 111 -14.02 14.44 4.53
N LEU A 112 -14.07 13.18 4.09
CA LEU A 112 -15.32 12.43 3.91
C LEU A 112 -15.96 12.12 5.27
N ALA A 113 -17.29 12.19 5.34
CA ALA A 113 -18.04 11.90 6.56
C ALA A 113 -17.80 10.46 7.05
N LEU A 114 -17.75 10.25 8.36
CA LEU A 114 -17.43 8.94 8.96
C LEU A 114 -18.38 7.82 8.52
N ASP A 115 -19.66 8.13 8.32
CA ASP A 115 -20.64 7.14 7.86
C ASP A 115 -20.38 6.72 6.41
N PHE A 116 -19.91 7.65 5.57
CA PHE A 116 -19.47 7.33 4.22
C PHE A 116 -18.22 6.46 4.23
N GLN A 117 -17.25 6.73 5.12
CA GLN A 117 -16.05 5.90 5.25
C GLN A 117 -16.39 4.47 5.65
N LYS A 118 -17.33 4.29 6.59
CA LYS A 118 -17.83 2.96 6.99
C LYS A 118 -18.57 2.28 5.84
N SER A 119 -19.42 3.01 5.13
CA SER A 119 -20.12 2.50 3.95
C SER A 119 -19.15 2.00 2.89
N GLN A 120 -18.08 2.75 2.61
CA GLN A 120 -17.05 2.37 1.64
C GLN A 120 -16.31 1.10 2.07
N ALA A 121 -15.90 1.01 3.34
CA ALA A 121 -15.27 -0.20 3.88
C ALA A 121 -16.20 -1.42 3.79
N ILE A 122 -17.50 -1.26 4.01
CA ILE A 122 -18.48 -2.33 3.85
C ILE A 122 -18.62 -2.74 2.38
N SER A 123 -18.67 -1.78 1.45
CA SER A 123 -18.75 -2.05 0.01
C SER A 123 -17.57 -2.89 -0.46
N MET A 124 -16.35 -2.46 -0.11
CA MET A 124 -15.12 -3.18 -0.43
C MET A 124 -15.08 -4.57 0.23
N ALA A 125 -15.62 -4.72 1.44
CA ALA A 125 -15.70 -6.01 2.13
C ALA A 125 -16.62 -7.00 1.40
N VAL A 126 -17.71 -6.53 0.79
CA VAL A 126 -18.64 -7.35 -0.01
C VAL A 126 -17.96 -7.83 -1.30
N GLU A 127 -17.25 -6.95 -2.00
CA GLU A 127 -16.53 -7.33 -3.23
C GLU A 127 -15.42 -8.34 -2.94
N LEU A 128 -14.65 -8.12 -1.87
CA LEU A 128 -13.61 -9.06 -1.44
C LEU A 128 -14.16 -10.42 -1.02
N SER A 129 -15.29 -10.45 -0.31
CA SER A 129 -15.90 -11.70 0.13
C SER A 129 -16.37 -12.55 -1.06
N GLN A 130 -16.98 -11.93 -2.07
CA GLN A 130 -17.35 -12.60 -3.33
C GLN A 130 -16.13 -13.11 -4.09
N LYS A 131 -15.06 -12.31 -4.16
CA LYS A 131 -13.80 -12.71 -4.81
C LYS A 131 -13.19 -13.93 -4.13
N LEU A 132 -13.14 -13.97 -2.80
CA LEU A 132 -12.58 -15.11 -2.06
C LEU A 132 -13.49 -16.34 -2.07
N GLU A 133 -14.80 -16.18 -2.10
CA GLU A 133 -15.74 -17.27 -2.38
C GLU A 133 -15.37 -17.96 -3.71
N GLY A 134 -15.19 -17.17 -4.77
CA GLY A 134 -14.80 -17.69 -6.10
C GLY A 134 -13.40 -18.31 -6.14
N VAL A 135 -12.44 -17.80 -5.37
CA VAL A 135 -11.12 -18.43 -5.23
C VAL A 135 -11.24 -19.77 -4.52
N LEU A 136 -11.95 -19.82 -3.39
CA LEU A 136 -12.15 -21.03 -2.61
C LEU A 136 -12.88 -22.12 -3.43
N GLN A 137 -13.93 -21.75 -4.15
CA GLN A 137 -14.65 -22.67 -5.05
C GLN A 137 -13.72 -23.27 -6.11
N ARG A 138 -12.80 -22.47 -6.70
CA ARG A 138 -11.80 -22.99 -7.66
C ARG A 138 -10.86 -24.00 -7.02
N HIS A 139 -10.39 -23.75 -5.80
CA HIS A 139 -9.53 -24.71 -5.08
C HIS A 139 -10.26 -26.01 -4.74
N ILE A 140 -11.54 -25.94 -4.38
CA ILE A 140 -12.39 -27.13 -4.14
C ILE A 140 -12.59 -27.91 -5.45
N ASN A 141 -12.86 -27.22 -6.55
CA ASN A 141 -13.04 -27.85 -7.87
C ASN A 141 -11.79 -28.58 -8.33
N ASN A 142 -10.61 -28.02 -8.05
CA ASN A 142 -9.32 -28.58 -8.43
C ASN A 142 -8.78 -29.60 -7.41
N ASN A 143 -9.53 -29.96 -6.35
CA ASN A 143 -9.10 -30.83 -5.26
C ASN A 143 -7.71 -30.45 -4.70
N SER A 144 -7.45 -29.15 -4.55
CA SER A 144 -6.15 -28.64 -4.10
C SER A 144 -5.95 -28.94 -2.62
N GLU A 145 -4.94 -29.74 -2.26
CA GLU A 145 -4.63 -30.08 -0.84
C GLU A 145 -4.45 -28.84 0.05
N ASP A 146 -4.01 -27.75 -0.56
CA ASP A 146 -3.68 -26.48 0.05
C ASP A 146 -4.82 -25.45 0.02
N GLY A 147 -6.01 -25.80 -0.48
CA GLY A 147 -7.12 -24.86 -0.66
C GLY A 147 -7.63 -24.22 0.63
N PHE A 148 -7.40 -24.85 1.79
CA PHE A 148 -7.75 -24.28 3.11
C PHE A 148 -7.01 -22.97 3.40
N LYS A 149 -5.89 -22.71 2.73
CA LYS A 149 -5.07 -21.50 2.90
C LYS A 149 -5.84 -20.22 2.60
N VAL A 150 -6.85 -20.27 1.73
CA VAL A 150 -7.70 -19.12 1.35
C VAL A 150 -8.54 -18.63 2.53
N LEU A 151 -8.86 -19.52 3.48
CA LEU A 151 -9.65 -19.23 4.66
C LEU A 151 -8.81 -18.70 5.83
N LEU A 152 -7.48 -18.63 5.70
CA LEU A 152 -6.61 -18.18 6.77
C LEU A 152 -6.63 -16.65 6.90
N PRO A 153 -6.64 -16.09 8.13
CA PRO A 153 -6.60 -14.65 8.37
C PRO A 153 -5.47 -13.91 7.64
N ALA A 154 -4.29 -14.54 7.49
CA ALA A 154 -3.17 -13.93 6.77
C ALA A 154 -3.45 -13.75 5.27
N TYR A 155 -4.14 -14.71 4.65
CA TYR A 155 -4.54 -14.60 3.24
C TYR A 155 -5.63 -13.54 3.06
N ALA A 156 -6.53 -13.43 4.02
CA ALA A 156 -7.55 -12.40 4.07
C ALA A 156 -6.95 -11.00 4.24
N GLN A 157 -6.02 -10.81 5.19
CA GLN A 157 -5.34 -9.54 5.43
C GLN A 157 -4.58 -9.07 4.19
N ARG A 158 -3.88 -9.98 3.49
CA ARG A 158 -3.21 -9.66 2.21
C ARG A 158 -4.21 -9.19 1.16
N SER A 159 -5.34 -9.88 1.05
CA SER A 159 -6.38 -9.57 0.06
C SER A 159 -6.98 -8.19 0.31
N VAL A 160 -7.18 -7.82 1.59
CA VAL A 160 -7.58 -6.48 2.02
C VAL A 160 -6.54 -5.43 1.65
N HIS A 161 -5.27 -5.67 1.97
CA HIS A 161 -4.20 -4.71 1.67
C HIS A 161 -4.11 -4.41 0.16
N ASN A 162 -4.13 -5.45 -0.68
CA ASN A 162 -4.08 -5.28 -2.13
C ASN A 162 -5.30 -4.50 -2.65
N ALA A 163 -6.50 -4.82 -2.17
CA ALA A 163 -7.71 -4.10 -2.59
C ALA A 163 -7.73 -2.63 -2.16
N VAL A 164 -7.19 -2.31 -0.98
CA VAL A 164 -7.03 -0.91 -0.55
C VAL A 164 -6.07 -0.16 -1.47
N VAL A 165 -4.96 -0.77 -1.83
CA VAL A 165 -3.98 -0.14 -2.74
C VAL A 165 -4.57 0.08 -4.13
N ASP A 166 -5.26 -0.91 -4.67
CA ASP A 166 -5.89 -0.83 -5.99
C ASP A 166 -6.98 0.25 -5.99
N TYR A 167 -7.85 0.26 -4.97
CA TYR A 167 -8.86 1.30 -4.79
C TYR A 167 -8.25 2.72 -4.74
N ILE A 168 -7.20 2.93 -3.93
CA ILE A 168 -6.52 4.23 -3.83
C ILE A 168 -5.95 4.69 -5.18
N LYS A 169 -5.38 3.74 -5.95
CA LYS A 169 -4.83 4.03 -7.28
C LYS A 169 -5.92 4.36 -8.28
N GLU A 170 -6.99 3.58 -8.30
CA GLU A 170 -8.13 3.74 -9.21
C GLU A 170 -8.86 5.05 -8.96
N GLU A 171 -9.18 5.38 -7.70
CA GLU A 171 -9.80 6.65 -7.34
C GLU A 171 -8.92 7.84 -7.74
N TRP A 172 -7.62 7.77 -7.47
CA TRP A 172 -6.72 8.85 -7.86
C TRP A 172 -6.55 8.96 -9.38
N GLN A 173 -6.55 7.83 -10.10
CA GLN A 173 -6.48 7.82 -11.55
C GLN A 173 -7.77 8.40 -12.15
N TRP A 174 -8.93 8.02 -11.61
CA TRP A 174 -10.22 8.58 -11.96
C TRP A 174 -10.26 10.08 -11.68
N GLU A 175 -9.78 10.55 -10.52
CA GLU A 175 -9.66 11.98 -10.20
C GLU A 175 -8.74 12.70 -11.19
N LYS A 176 -7.61 12.10 -11.55
CA LYS A 176 -6.73 12.66 -12.56
C LYS A 176 -7.43 12.75 -13.93
N GLU A 177 -8.20 11.74 -14.31
CA GLU A 177 -8.86 11.68 -15.62
C GLU A 177 -10.13 12.55 -15.69
N THR A 178 -10.80 12.75 -14.55
CA THR A 178 -12.15 13.35 -14.47
C THR A 178 -12.16 14.74 -13.82
N LEU A 179 -11.27 15.00 -12.85
CA LEU A 179 -11.18 16.27 -12.11
C LEU A 179 -10.03 17.17 -12.60
N GLN A 180 -9.41 16.87 -13.74
CA GLN A 180 -8.37 17.70 -14.37
C GLN A 180 -8.80 19.15 -14.67
N ASP A 181 -10.10 19.46 -14.56
CA ASP A 181 -10.71 20.79 -14.75
C ASP A 181 -10.94 21.57 -13.44
N LEU A 182 -10.79 20.95 -12.27
CA LEU A 182 -10.68 21.68 -11.00
C LEU A 182 -9.19 21.89 -10.77
N ASN A 183 -8.73 23.14 -10.85
CA ASN A 183 -7.38 23.56 -10.45
C ASN A 183 -6.95 22.80 -9.19
N LEU A 184 -6.21 21.71 -9.38
CA LEU A 184 -5.52 21.06 -8.29
C LEU A 184 -4.52 22.09 -7.83
N ASP A 185 -4.76 22.61 -6.62
CA ASP A 185 -3.87 23.55 -5.97
C ASP A 185 -2.44 22.99 -6.06
N PRO A 186 -1.48 23.71 -6.66
CA PRO A 186 -0.11 23.24 -6.81
C PRO A 186 0.57 22.92 -5.46
N GLU A 187 -0.04 23.29 -4.33
CA GLU A 187 0.39 22.91 -2.97
C GLU A 187 -0.17 21.56 -2.47
N GLN A 188 -1.13 20.92 -3.13
CA GLN A 188 -1.64 19.61 -2.70
C GLN A 188 -0.67 18.47 -3.07
N GLU A 189 -0.06 17.85 -2.05
CA GLU A 189 0.80 16.68 -2.21
C GLU A 189 0.06 15.52 -2.88
N ASP A 190 0.66 14.94 -3.93
CA ASP A 190 0.15 13.75 -4.61
C ASP A 190 0.10 12.56 -3.61
N PRO A 191 -1.08 12.05 -3.23
CA PRO A 191 -1.22 10.93 -2.33
C PRO A 191 -0.74 9.62 -2.95
N ARG A 192 -0.46 9.53 -4.27
CA ARG A 192 0.36 8.44 -4.82
C ARG A 192 1.81 8.59 -4.41
N GLN A 193 2.35 9.81 -4.31
CA GLN A 193 3.69 9.98 -3.77
C GLN A 193 3.71 9.54 -2.31
N ASN A 194 2.69 9.87 -1.50
CA ASN A 194 2.62 9.40 -0.11
C ASN A 194 2.31 7.89 0.04
N THR A 195 1.39 7.33 -0.74
CA THR A 195 1.00 5.91 -0.64
C THR A 195 2.01 5.00 -1.36
N ALA A 196 2.54 5.40 -2.52
CA ALA A 196 3.62 4.68 -3.19
C ALA A 196 4.98 4.90 -2.53
N ALA A 197 5.22 6.03 -1.83
CA ALA A 197 6.33 6.16 -0.89
C ALA A 197 6.12 5.20 0.29
N ASP A 198 4.97 5.22 0.96
CA ASP A 198 4.71 4.34 2.10
C ASP A 198 4.81 2.85 1.71
N ILE A 199 4.43 2.46 0.49
CA ILE A 199 4.60 1.11 -0.07
C ILE A 199 6.06 0.81 -0.48
N ARG A 200 6.84 1.83 -0.89
CA ARG A 200 8.30 1.70 -1.09
C ARG A 200 9.06 1.62 0.24
N TYR A 201 8.58 2.30 1.28
CA TYR A 201 9.23 2.44 2.59
C TYR A 201 8.73 1.46 3.66
N ALA A 202 7.65 0.72 3.39
CA ALA A 202 7.23 -0.45 4.15
C ALA A 202 7.38 -1.70 3.26
N PRO A 203 8.62 -2.14 2.96
CA PRO A 203 8.84 -3.36 2.20
C PRO A 203 8.06 -4.52 2.80
N GLU A 204 7.82 -4.54 4.11
CA GLU A 204 7.00 -5.54 4.81
C GLU A 204 5.61 -5.73 4.19
N ASN A 205 4.95 -4.65 3.73
CA ASN A 205 3.61 -4.71 3.14
C ASN A 205 3.65 -5.21 1.68
N ASN A 206 4.69 -4.86 0.93
CA ASN A 206 4.95 -5.41 -0.41
C ASN A 206 5.43 -6.88 -0.38
N ILE A 207 6.11 -7.26 0.71
CA ILE A 207 6.58 -8.61 1.02
C ILE A 207 5.36 -9.51 1.31
N LEU A 208 4.42 -9.04 2.15
CA LEU A 208 3.15 -9.73 2.39
C LEU A 208 2.26 -9.85 1.12
N SER A 209 2.42 -8.95 0.14
CA SER A 209 1.60 -8.90 -1.07
C SER A 209 1.99 -9.89 -2.18
N ARG A 210 3.19 -10.51 -2.14
CA ARG A 210 3.74 -11.32 -3.24
C ARG A 210 3.94 -12.83 -2.95
N GLU A 211 3.79 -13.30 -1.71
CA GLU A 211 4.29 -14.64 -1.33
C GLU A 211 3.26 -15.76 -1.19
N GLN A 212 3.73 -17.01 -1.27
CA GLN A 212 2.89 -18.19 -1.10
C GLN A 212 2.51 -18.39 0.38
N VAL A 213 1.27 -18.77 0.68
CA VAL A 213 0.76 -18.86 2.07
C VAL A 213 1.56 -19.82 2.97
N SER A 214 2.30 -20.78 2.39
CA SER A 214 3.26 -21.63 3.11
C SER A 214 4.38 -20.82 3.77
N GLN A 215 4.89 -19.80 3.08
CA GLN A 215 5.98 -18.93 3.52
C GLN A 215 5.54 -18.00 4.65
N LEU A 216 4.32 -17.45 4.54
CA LEU A 216 3.69 -16.65 5.61
C LEU A 216 3.45 -17.47 6.89
N ASN A 217 3.10 -18.75 6.75
CA ASN A 217 2.94 -19.64 7.90
C ASN A 217 4.28 -20.01 8.55
N GLN A 218 5.33 -20.23 7.75
CA GLN A 218 6.69 -20.41 8.27
C GLN A 218 7.16 -19.17 9.02
N LEU A 219 6.88 -17.98 8.49
CA LEU A 219 7.16 -16.71 9.16
C LEU A 219 6.42 -16.61 10.50
N ARG A 220 5.11 -16.86 10.54
CA ARG A 220 4.33 -16.82 11.80
C ARG A 220 4.81 -17.83 12.81
N SER A 221 5.17 -19.04 12.38
CA SER A 221 5.72 -20.06 13.29
C SER A 221 7.06 -19.65 13.87
N GLU A 222 7.92 -19.03 13.06
CA GLU A 222 9.21 -18.52 13.51
C GLU A 222 9.04 -17.31 14.44
N LEU A 223 8.14 -16.39 14.11
CA LEU A 223 7.79 -15.25 14.97
C LEU A 223 7.23 -15.70 16.32
N ALA A 224 6.35 -16.71 16.33
CA ALA A 224 5.84 -17.30 17.56
C ALA A 224 6.97 -17.95 18.37
N SER A 225 7.91 -18.63 17.72
CA SER A 225 9.11 -19.17 18.37
C SER A 225 9.99 -18.08 18.97
N MET A 226 10.18 -16.96 18.28
CA MET A 226 10.97 -15.83 18.77
C MET A 226 10.29 -15.13 19.96
N LEU A 227 8.96 -15.02 19.94
CA LEU A 227 8.18 -14.46 21.06
C LEU A 227 8.15 -15.38 22.28
N ALA A 228 8.25 -16.70 22.09
CA ALA A 228 8.34 -17.68 23.17
C ALA A 228 9.74 -17.76 23.81
N ASP A 229 10.77 -17.28 23.11
CA ASP A 229 12.16 -17.30 23.57
C ASP A 229 12.41 -16.18 24.60
N LYS A 230 12.65 -16.57 25.85
CA LYS A 230 12.91 -15.65 26.96
C LYS A 230 14.28 -14.97 26.89
N SER A 231 15.18 -15.44 26.02
CA SER A 231 16.50 -14.83 25.82
C SER A 231 16.46 -13.59 24.91
N ILE A 232 15.35 -13.41 24.19
CA ILE A 232 15.16 -12.34 23.22
C ILE A 232 14.35 -11.20 23.84
N ALA A 233 14.70 -9.95 23.51
CA ALA A 233 13.89 -8.80 23.90
C ALA A 233 12.50 -8.89 23.23
N THR A 234 11.46 -9.17 24.02
CA THR A 234 10.10 -9.43 23.52
C THR A 234 9.34 -8.15 23.18
N GLU A 235 9.64 -7.04 23.86
CA GLU A 235 8.93 -5.76 23.69
C GLU A 235 8.96 -5.21 22.24
N PRO A 236 10.09 -5.21 21.51
CA PRO A 236 10.13 -4.90 20.07
C PRO A 236 9.21 -5.78 19.23
N LEU A 237 9.16 -7.09 19.50
CA LEU A 237 8.35 -8.04 18.74
C LEU A 237 6.85 -7.88 19.05
N ILE A 238 6.49 -7.52 20.29
CA ILE A 238 5.11 -7.17 20.67
C ILE A 238 4.65 -5.91 19.93
N VAL A 239 5.52 -4.91 19.75
CA VAL A 239 5.21 -3.71 18.95
C VAL A 239 4.88 -4.09 17.50
N VAL A 240 5.68 -4.97 16.87
CA VAL A 240 5.39 -5.48 15.51
C VAL A 240 4.05 -6.21 15.50
N ASP A 241 3.82 -7.13 16.43
CA ASP A 241 2.58 -7.91 16.51
C ASP A 241 1.33 -7.03 16.66
N CYS A 242 1.39 -5.95 17.46
CA CYS A 242 0.30 -5.00 17.65
C CYS A 242 0.08 -4.07 16.42
N LEU A 243 1.15 -3.61 15.78
CA LEU A 243 1.03 -2.71 14.61
C LEU A 243 0.48 -3.44 13.38
N PHE A 244 0.86 -4.70 13.19
CA PHE A 244 0.43 -5.52 12.05
C PHE A 244 -0.76 -6.44 12.37
N GLY A 245 -1.30 -6.40 13.58
CA GLY A 245 -2.48 -7.18 13.98
C GLY A 245 -2.30 -8.70 13.80
N LEU A 246 -1.12 -9.24 14.13
CA LEU A 246 -0.81 -10.66 13.87
C LEU A 246 -1.45 -11.61 14.89
N GLY A 247 -1.92 -11.09 16.04
CA GLY A 247 -2.58 -11.86 17.09
C GLY A 247 -1.70 -12.90 17.75
N LEU A 248 -0.38 -12.68 17.81
CA LEU A 248 0.59 -13.64 18.34
C LEU A 248 0.80 -13.47 19.85
N THR A 249 0.45 -12.32 20.42
CA THR A 249 0.62 -11.99 21.83
C THR A 249 -0.72 -11.61 22.46
N PRO A 250 -0.86 -11.68 23.81
CA PRO A 250 -2.11 -11.31 24.50
C PRO A 250 -2.52 -9.84 24.30
N LYS A 251 -1.61 -8.99 23.83
CA LYS A 251 -1.82 -7.57 23.60
C LYS A 251 -2.18 -7.25 22.15
N SER A 252 -1.97 -8.18 21.23
CA SER A 252 -2.43 -8.05 19.84
C SER A 252 -3.67 -8.88 19.64
N LYS A 253 -4.59 -8.38 18.83
CA LYS A 253 -5.69 -9.18 18.31
C LYS A 253 -5.41 -9.42 16.84
N ALA A 254 -5.65 -10.65 16.40
CA ALA A 254 -5.59 -10.95 14.99
C ALA A 254 -6.53 -9.99 14.24
N GLU A 255 -6.08 -9.47 13.10
CA GLU A 255 -6.90 -8.66 12.18
C GLU A 255 -7.19 -7.23 12.66
N GLU A 256 -6.62 -6.78 13.79
CA GLU A 256 -6.77 -5.43 14.32
C GLU A 256 -5.40 -4.73 14.32
N GLU A 257 -5.15 -3.90 13.30
CA GLU A 257 -3.94 -3.07 13.21
C GLU A 257 -4.08 -1.84 14.09
N LEU A 258 -3.17 -1.69 15.06
CA LEU A 258 -3.14 -0.51 15.93
C LEU A 258 -2.23 0.57 15.33
N THR A 259 -2.59 1.83 15.52
CA THR A 259 -1.69 2.97 15.24
C THR A 259 -0.55 3.02 16.25
N MET A 260 0.58 3.64 15.89
CA MET A 260 1.70 3.82 16.84
C MET A 260 1.25 4.52 18.13
N ARG A 261 0.27 5.41 18.05
CA ARG A 261 -0.34 6.08 19.21
C ARG A 261 -1.04 5.06 20.11
N GLU A 262 -1.94 4.26 19.55
CA GLU A 262 -2.67 3.22 20.29
C GLU A 262 -1.71 2.17 20.88
N VAL A 263 -0.64 1.81 20.16
CA VAL A 263 0.40 0.92 20.67
C VAL A 263 1.17 1.55 21.83
N CYS A 264 1.52 2.85 21.75
CA CYS A 264 2.17 3.55 22.87
C CYS A 264 1.31 3.52 24.13
N ASP A 265 0.00 3.76 23.97
CA ASP A 265 -0.94 3.82 25.08
C ASP A 265 -1.19 2.41 25.66
N LEU A 266 -1.33 1.40 24.81
CA LEU A 266 -1.53 -0.01 25.19
C LEU A 266 -0.31 -0.62 25.89
N LEU A 267 0.89 -0.29 25.42
CA LEU A 267 2.15 -0.82 25.98
C LEU A 267 2.70 0.05 27.12
N GLY A 268 2.14 1.24 27.34
CA GLY A 268 2.63 2.16 28.36
C GLY A 268 4.03 2.70 28.04
N ILE A 269 4.34 2.93 26.75
CA ILE A 269 5.66 3.40 26.32
C ILE A 269 5.94 4.77 26.96
N ALA A 270 7.02 4.82 27.75
CA ALA A 270 7.40 6.02 28.50
C ALA A 270 7.82 7.17 27.56
N GLY A 271 7.38 8.39 27.86
CA GLY A 271 7.81 9.59 27.14
C GLY A 271 7.06 10.83 27.66
N GLU A 272 7.80 11.93 27.81
CA GLU A 272 7.27 13.21 28.34
C GLU A 272 6.20 13.82 27.42
N THR A 273 6.33 13.60 26.11
CA THR A 273 5.40 14.10 25.09
C THR A 273 4.94 12.97 24.19
N GLN A 274 3.78 13.14 23.56
CA GLN A 274 3.26 12.12 22.62
C GLN A 274 4.22 11.89 21.45
N ALA A 275 4.90 12.94 20.97
CA ALA A 275 5.91 12.82 19.93
C ALA A 275 7.11 11.96 20.38
N ARG A 276 7.58 12.12 21.63
CA ARG A 276 8.64 11.27 22.19
C ARG A 276 8.21 9.82 22.36
N LYS A 277 6.97 9.56 22.78
CA LYS A 277 6.43 8.20 22.89
C LYS A 277 6.41 7.52 21.52
N ILE A 278 5.89 8.21 20.50
CA ILE A 278 5.84 7.70 19.12
C ILE A 278 7.26 7.46 18.59
N ALA A 279 8.21 8.36 18.82
CA ALA A 279 9.59 8.16 18.41
C ALA A 279 10.23 6.92 19.05
N ARG A 280 9.95 6.64 20.33
CA ARG A 280 10.43 5.41 21.00
C ARG A 280 9.74 4.16 20.47
N CYS A 281 8.43 4.24 20.20
CA CYS A 281 7.67 3.16 19.55
C CYS A 281 8.24 2.84 18.17
N GLN A 282 8.61 3.86 17.39
CA GLN A 282 9.28 3.71 16.10
C GLN A 282 10.62 2.98 16.23
N VAL A 283 11.45 3.34 17.22
CA VAL A 283 12.72 2.63 17.48
C VAL A 283 12.49 1.16 17.85
N LEU A 284 11.46 0.87 18.65
CA LEU A 284 11.09 -0.51 19.00
C LEU A 284 10.58 -1.29 17.78
N LEU A 285 9.77 -0.66 16.93
CA LEU A 285 9.33 -1.23 15.66
C LEU A 285 10.52 -1.58 14.78
N ASP A 286 11.44 -0.64 14.57
CA ASP A 286 12.64 -0.84 13.76
C ASP A 286 13.48 -2.01 14.29
N LYS A 287 13.73 -2.04 15.61
CA LYS A 287 14.45 -3.14 16.25
C LYS A 287 13.73 -4.48 16.09
N GLY A 288 12.40 -4.50 16.22
CA GLY A 288 11.60 -5.71 16.03
C GLY A 288 11.72 -6.23 14.61
N LEU A 289 11.58 -5.35 13.61
CA LEU A 289 11.73 -5.71 12.20
C LEU A 289 13.15 -6.22 11.88
N ASP A 290 14.20 -5.62 12.45
CA ASP A 290 15.58 -6.09 12.27
C ASP A 290 15.80 -7.50 12.83
N MET A 291 15.22 -7.78 14.00
CA MET A 291 15.28 -9.10 14.61
C MET A 291 14.61 -10.15 13.72
N ILE A 292 13.44 -9.80 13.17
CA ILE A 292 12.69 -10.66 12.25
C ILE A 292 13.52 -10.92 10.98
N ARG A 293 14.01 -9.86 10.32
CA ARG A 293 14.86 -9.99 9.12
C ARG A 293 16.10 -10.84 9.37
N SER A 294 16.76 -10.64 10.51
CA SER A 294 17.95 -11.42 10.90
C SER A 294 17.62 -12.89 11.09
N SER A 295 16.47 -13.21 11.72
CA SER A 295 16.03 -14.59 11.91
C SER A 295 15.69 -15.27 10.58
N ILE A 296 14.96 -14.57 9.69
CA ILE A 296 14.62 -15.07 8.35
C ILE A 296 15.89 -15.35 7.55
N ARG A 297 16.83 -14.39 7.47
CA ARG A 297 18.09 -14.57 6.73
C ARG A 297 18.90 -15.76 7.26
N LYS A 298 18.82 -16.06 8.56
CA LYS A 298 19.54 -17.16 9.19
C LYS A 298 18.86 -18.52 9.01
N LYS A 299 17.54 -18.58 9.19
CA LYS A 299 16.78 -19.85 9.28
C LYS A 299 16.02 -20.20 8.00
N LEU A 300 15.72 -19.21 7.17
CA LEU A 300 14.93 -19.34 5.95
C LEU A 300 15.66 -18.59 4.80
N PRO A 301 16.86 -19.03 4.37
CA PRO A 301 17.67 -18.28 3.41
C PRO A 301 17.04 -18.19 2.01
N GLY A 302 16.45 -19.29 1.51
CA GLY A 302 15.72 -19.25 0.22
C GLY A 302 14.49 -18.36 0.27
N LEU A 303 13.97 -18.12 1.48
CA LEU A 303 12.91 -17.18 1.71
C LEU A 303 13.44 -15.74 1.68
N ALA A 304 14.52 -15.48 2.41
CA ALA A 304 15.21 -14.20 2.40
C ALA A 304 15.64 -13.75 0.99
N GLU A 305 16.12 -14.67 0.14
CA GLU A 305 16.47 -14.37 -1.26
C GLU A 305 15.25 -14.00 -2.11
N CYS A 306 14.12 -14.70 -1.93
CA CYS A 306 12.86 -14.33 -2.59
C CYS A 306 12.28 -13.00 -2.06
N TRP A 307 12.62 -12.62 -0.83
CA TRP A 307 12.09 -11.45 -0.12
C TRP A 307 12.96 -10.21 -0.28
N GLN A 308 14.10 -10.36 -0.94
CA GLN A 308 15.10 -9.32 -1.11
C GLN A 308 14.70 -8.39 -2.26
N THR A 309 14.34 -7.15 -1.93
CA THR A 309 14.26 -6.08 -2.93
C THR A 309 15.64 -5.46 -3.13
N ASP A 310 15.98 -5.14 -4.37
CA ASP A 310 17.19 -4.38 -4.68
C ASP A 310 17.12 -2.98 -4.06
N ILE A 311 18.06 -2.67 -3.17
CA ILE A 311 18.19 -1.39 -2.49
C ILE A 311 19.34 -0.64 -3.17
N ASN A 312 18.98 0.39 -3.93
CA ASN A 312 19.97 1.21 -4.58
C ASN A 312 20.68 2.12 -3.56
N VAL A 313 21.97 1.87 -3.33
CA VAL A 313 22.78 2.61 -2.36
C VAL A 313 22.88 4.10 -2.68
N ASN A 314 22.63 4.52 -3.92
CA ASN A 314 22.67 5.93 -4.32
C ASN A 314 21.42 6.73 -3.95
N SER A 315 20.26 6.08 -3.81
CA SER A 315 19.00 6.75 -3.46
C SER A 315 18.42 6.32 -2.12
N ALA A 316 18.93 5.22 -1.54
CA ALA A 316 18.43 4.69 -0.28
C ALA A 316 18.51 5.73 0.84
N SER A 317 17.47 5.78 1.66
CA SER A 317 17.45 6.56 2.89
C SER A 317 18.48 6.02 3.90
N ARG A 318 18.89 6.86 4.85
CA ARG A 318 19.74 6.44 5.99
C ARG A 318 19.18 5.20 6.71
N ARG A 319 17.85 5.15 6.86
CA ARG A 319 17.14 4.06 7.52
C ARG A 319 17.29 2.74 6.74
N GLU A 320 17.14 2.78 5.41
CA GLU A 320 17.32 1.58 4.56
C GLU A 320 18.78 1.10 4.58
N LEU A 321 19.73 2.02 4.48
CA LEU A 321 21.16 1.70 4.56
C LEU A 321 21.52 1.03 5.89
N SER A 322 21.00 1.54 7.00
CA SER A 322 21.28 1.01 8.34
C SER A 322 20.53 -0.30 8.60
N HIS A 323 19.20 -0.31 8.50
CA HIS A 323 18.36 -1.42 8.93
C HIS A 323 18.26 -2.56 7.91
N GLN A 324 18.28 -2.25 6.61
CA GLN A 324 18.10 -3.28 5.58
C GLN A 324 19.44 -3.82 5.08
N LEU A 325 20.42 -2.95 4.85
CA LEU A 325 21.78 -3.34 4.43
C LEU A 325 22.76 -3.59 5.59
N GLY A 326 22.39 -3.23 6.83
CA GLY A 326 23.23 -3.48 8.01
C GLY A 326 24.48 -2.60 8.07
N LEU A 327 24.46 -1.41 7.44
CA LEU A 327 25.58 -0.47 7.50
C LEU A 327 25.60 0.23 8.86
N THR A 328 26.80 0.46 9.38
CA THR A 328 27.01 1.27 10.59
C THR A 328 26.85 2.75 10.25
N GLU A 329 26.51 3.60 11.22
CA GLU A 329 26.35 5.05 10.99
C GLU A 329 27.58 5.68 10.32
N GLY A 330 28.79 5.28 10.71
CA GLY A 330 30.01 5.77 10.06
C GLY A 330 30.16 5.32 8.61
N GLU A 331 29.67 4.13 8.25
CA GLU A 331 29.62 3.68 6.85
C GLU A 331 28.52 4.42 6.08
N VAL A 332 27.35 4.64 6.69
CA VAL A 332 26.24 5.41 6.11
C VAL A 332 26.67 6.84 5.80
N GLU A 333 27.35 7.52 6.73
CA GLU A 333 27.85 8.88 6.55
C GLU A 333 28.86 8.96 5.39
N LYS A 334 29.84 8.04 5.35
CA LYS A 334 30.80 7.96 4.24
C LYS A 334 30.11 7.69 2.92
N LEU A 335 29.12 6.79 2.93
CA LEU A 335 28.38 6.41 1.74
C LEU A 335 27.66 7.63 1.17
N ILE A 336 26.86 8.32 1.98
CA ILE A 336 26.10 9.51 1.58
C ILE A 336 27.02 10.64 1.14
N ALA A 337 28.14 10.85 1.84
CA ALA A 337 29.10 11.90 1.51
C ALA A 337 29.76 11.71 0.13
N ARG A 338 29.78 10.49 -0.42
CA ARG A 338 30.47 10.19 -1.68
C ARG A 338 29.59 9.53 -2.74
N ARG A 339 28.27 9.64 -2.60
CA ARG A 339 27.37 9.39 -3.74
C ARG A 339 27.85 10.25 -4.92
N GLN A 340 27.73 9.80 -6.17
CA GLN A 340 27.14 8.53 -6.65
C GLN A 340 28.20 7.43 -6.85
N TYR A 341 27.77 6.17 -6.78
CA TYR A 341 28.58 4.98 -7.12
C TYR A 341 28.05 4.31 -8.40
N TYR A 342 28.93 3.89 -9.30
CA TYR A 342 28.54 3.16 -10.51
C TYR A 342 28.52 1.65 -10.31
N ALA A 343 29.30 1.15 -9.36
CA ALA A 343 29.36 -0.26 -9.00
C ALA A 343 29.55 -0.42 -7.48
N LEU A 344 29.07 -1.53 -6.92
CA LEU A 344 29.23 -1.81 -5.48
C LEU A 344 30.69 -1.92 -5.06
N MET A 345 31.58 -2.39 -5.95
CA MET A 345 33.02 -2.50 -5.68
C MET A 345 33.63 -1.14 -5.30
N GLU A 346 33.09 -0.03 -5.84
CA GLU A 346 33.56 1.32 -5.52
C GLU A 346 33.35 1.68 -4.05
N LEU A 347 32.42 1.04 -3.33
CA LEU A 347 32.26 1.21 -1.89
C LEU A 347 33.51 0.73 -1.14
N VAL A 348 34.21 -0.29 -1.65
CA VAL A 348 35.46 -0.78 -1.09
C VAL A 348 36.62 0.13 -1.51
N ASP A 349 36.69 0.48 -2.80
CA ASP A 349 37.76 1.33 -3.34
C ASP A 349 37.79 2.70 -2.66
N GLN A 350 36.62 3.23 -2.34
CA GLN A 350 36.47 4.48 -1.61
C GLN A 350 36.54 4.32 -0.08
N GLY A 351 36.73 3.12 0.45
CA GLY A 351 36.84 2.86 1.89
C GLY A 351 35.57 3.18 2.67
N VAL A 352 34.41 3.09 2.01
CA VAL A 352 33.08 3.17 2.65
C VAL A 352 32.86 1.90 3.46
N VAL A 353 33.10 0.73 2.86
CA VAL A 353 33.00 -0.58 3.52
C VAL A 353 34.29 -1.39 3.34
N LYS A 354 34.50 -2.39 4.21
CA LYS A 354 35.60 -3.34 4.05
C LYS A 354 35.26 -4.38 2.97
N ALA A 355 36.26 -4.87 2.24
CA ALA A 355 36.09 -5.90 1.21
C ALA A 355 35.30 -7.13 1.70
N SER A 356 35.59 -7.60 2.93
CA SER A 356 34.91 -8.74 3.55
C SER A 356 33.41 -8.52 3.80
N ARG A 357 32.94 -7.27 3.78
CA ARG A 357 31.52 -6.92 3.96
C ARG A 357 30.79 -6.73 2.64
N LEU A 358 31.49 -6.61 1.51
CA LEU A 358 30.87 -6.34 0.22
C LEU A 358 29.89 -7.46 -0.17
N ASP A 359 30.29 -8.72 -0.01
CA ASP A 359 29.41 -9.87 -0.26
C ASP A 359 28.21 -9.92 0.68
N GLN A 360 28.41 -9.49 1.94
CA GLN A 360 27.34 -9.46 2.94
C GLN A 360 26.28 -8.41 2.56
N ILE A 361 26.69 -7.21 2.15
CA ILE A 361 25.75 -6.15 1.77
C ILE A 361 25.08 -6.46 0.43
N ALA A 362 25.78 -7.10 -0.51
CA ALA A 362 25.20 -7.58 -1.77
C ALA A 362 24.11 -8.64 -1.51
N ARG A 363 24.38 -9.61 -0.63
CA ARG A 363 23.36 -10.55 -0.11
C ARG A 363 22.29 -9.89 0.76
N CYS A 364 22.46 -8.61 1.12
CA CYS A 364 21.42 -7.81 1.75
C CYS A 364 20.57 -7.04 0.73
N GLY A 365 20.82 -7.23 -0.58
CA GLY A 365 20.09 -6.61 -1.68
C GLY A 365 20.70 -5.28 -2.13
N ALA A 366 21.90 -4.92 -1.67
CA ALA A 366 22.54 -3.70 -2.12
C ALA A 366 22.80 -3.76 -3.62
N VAL A 367 22.44 -2.70 -4.34
CA VAL A 367 22.85 -2.47 -5.73
C VAL A 367 23.38 -1.05 -5.86
N ALA A 368 24.33 -0.83 -6.77
CA ALA A 368 24.78 0.50 -7.15
C ALA A 368 24.29 0.76 -8.57
N CYS A 369 23.35 1.69 -8.70
CA CYS A 369 22.87 2.15 -9.99
C CYS A 369 22.77 3.67 -9.96
N PHE A 370 23.29 4.34 -10.99
CA PHE A 370 23.29 5.79 -11.05
C PHE A 370 21.86 6.35 -11.03
N VAL A 371 21.60 7.36 -10.19
CA VAL A 371 20.27 7.96 -10.02
C VAL A 371 20.29 9.43 -10.46
N PRO A 372 19.74 9.77 -11.64
CA PRO A 372 19.55 11.16 -12.02
C PRO A 372 18.43 11.78 -11.18
N VAL A 373 18.71 12.91 -10.53
CA VAL A 373 17.78 13.65 -9.68
C VAL A 373 17.44 14.98 -10.32
N ASP A 374 16.19 15.15 -10.73
CA ASP A 374 15.75 16.39 -11.37
C ASP A 374 15.44 17.48 -10.34
N LEU A 375 16.20 18.57 -10.37
CA LEU A 375 16.07 19.68 -9.43
C LEU A 375 14.71 20.36 -9.48
N ASN A 376 13.94 20.23 -10.56
CA ASN A 376 12.61 20.82 -10.68
C ASN A 376 11.50 19.98 -10.03
N THR A 377 11.72 18.68 -9.84
CA THR A 377 10.67 17.74 -9.42
C THR A 377 11.01 16.94 -8.15
N CYS A 378 12.29 16.83 -7.77
CA CYS A 378 12.72 16.08 -6.60
C CYS A 378 12.30 16.73 -5.26
N THR A 379 12.24 15.96 -4.19
CA THR A 379 11.89 16.51 -2.87
C THR A 379 13.07 17.28 -2.25
N VAL A 380 12.78 18.11 -1.23
CA VAL A 380 13.85 18.78 -0.45
C VAL A 380 14.77 17.75 0.21
N ARG A 381 14.22 16.59 0.61
CA ARG A 381 15.00 15.50 1.19
C ARG A 381 15.95 14.87 0.16
N ASP A 382 15.51 14.65 -1.07
CA ASP A 382 16.36 14.10 -2.14
C ASP A 382 17.55 15.02 -2.46
N MET A 383 17.32 16.34 -2.47
CA MET A 383 18.40 17.32 -2.64
C MET A 383 19.45 17.23 -1.52
N ILE A 384 19.03 16.94 -0.29
CA ILE A 384 19.93 16.82 0.86
C ILE A 384 20.63 15.46 0.87
N ASP A 385 19.88 14.37 0.72
CA ASP A 385 20.37 13.02 0.96
C ASP A 385 21.09 12.42 -0.27
N ILE A 386 20.76 12.86 -1.48
CA ILE A 386 21.34 12.34 -2.73
C ILE A 386 22.33 13.35 -3.32
N LEU A 387 21.91 14.61 -3.48
CA LEU A 387 22.76 15.65 -4.07
C LEU A 387 23.70 16.29 -3.04
N GLY A 388 23.46 16.06 -1.74
CA GLY A 388 24.23 16.65 -0.63
C GLY A 388 24.23 18.17 -0.62
N ILE A 389 23.12 18.76 -1.06
CA ILE A 389 22.84 20.18 -0.94
C ILE A 389 22.42 20.45 0.51
N ASN A 390 22.95 21.50 1.13
CA ASN A 390 22.56 21.84 2.50
C ASN A 390 21.06 22.20 2.59
N LYS A 391 20.47 22.09 3.79
CA LYS A 391 19.03 22.26 4.00
C LYS A 391 18.51 23.64 3.56
N GLU A 392 19.25 24.70 3.87
CA GLU A 392 18.83 26.08 3.55
C GLU A 392 18.80 26.31 2.04
N THR A 393 19.84 25.87 1.34
CA THR A 393 19.94 25.95 -0.12
C THR A 393 18.89 25.08 -0.79
N ALA A 394 18.67 23.86 -0.31
CA ALA A 394 17.63 22.97 -0.83
C ALA A 394 16.23 23.60 -0.72
N GLN A 395 15.92 24.27 0.39
CA GLN A 395 14.65 25.01 0.56
C GLN A 395 14.56 26.20 -0.40
N LYS A 396 15.64 26.97 -0.57
CA LYS A 396 15.69 28.10 -1.52
C LYS A 396 15.49 27.66 -2.96
N ILE A 397 16.12 26.56 -3.38
CA ILE A 397 15.91 25.94 -4.70
C ILE A 397 14.46 25.53 -4.83
N GLY A 398 13.90 24.81 -3.84
CA GLY A 398 12.50 24.38 -3.81
C GLY A 398 11.51 25.53 -4.07
N ALA A 399 11.72 26.68 -3.42
CA ALA A 399 10.87 27.86 -3.54
C ALA A 399 11.03 28.63 -4.88
N ARG A 400 12.09 28.35 -5.64
CA ARG A 400 12.44 29.06 -6.89
C ARG A 400 12.27 28.20 -8.13
N ARG A 401 11.69 27.01 -7.99
CA ARG A 401 11.33 26.14 -9.11
C ARG A 401 10.16 26.75 -9.90
N PRO A 402 10.06 26.49 -11.22
CA PRO A 402 11.00 25.72 -12.03
C PRO A 402 12.21 26.57 -12.47
N LEU A 403 13.39 25.95 -12.47
CA LEU A 403 14.62 26.49 -13.06
C LEU A 403 14.71 26.04 -14.52
N THR A 404 15.06 26.97 -15.40
CA THR A 404 15.23 26.74 -16.85
C THR A 404 16.57 26.10 -17.21
N GLY A 405 17.58 26.25 -16.35
CA GLY A 405 18.90 25.67 -16.52
C GLY A 405 19.83 25.95 -15.34
N PHE A 406 20.99 25.29 -15.30
CA PHE A 406 21.93 25.43 -14.18
C PHE A 406 22.53 26.84 -14.08
N GLU A 407 22.65 27.54 -15.21
CA GLU A 407 23.07 28.95 -15.23
C GLU A 407 22.14 29.86 -14.44
N GLU A 408 20.83 29.57 -14.45
CA GLU A 408 19.85 30.32 -13.67
C GLU A 408 20.05 30.09 -12.17
N ALA A 409 20.38 28.86 -11.76
CA ALA A 409 20.73 28.56 -10.37
C ALA A 409 21.95 29.35 -9.88
N LEU A 410 22.96 29.55 -10.74
CA LEU A 410 24.13 30.38 -10.45
C LEU A 410 23.76 31.88 -10.39
N LYS A 411 22.99 32.37 -11.38
CA LYS A 411 22.57 33.79 -11.44
C LYS A 411 21.73 34.19 -10.23
N LEU A 412 20.84 33.30 -9.79
CA LEU A 412 20.00 33.52 -8.61
C LEU A 412 20.77 33.27 -7.29
N SER A 413 22.07 32.96 -7.34
CA SER A 413 22.90 32.63 -6.19
C SER A 413 22.28 31.53 -5.32
N LEU A 414 21.59 30.58 -5.96
CA LEU A 414 21.03 29.41 -5.29
C LEU A 414 22.14 28.40 -5.01
N LEU A 415 23.07 28.22 -5.95
CA LEU A 415 24.27 27.40 -5.80
C LEU A 415 25.49 28.23 -6.22
N ASP A 416 26.64 27.97 -5.60
CA ASP A 416 27.92 28.41 -6.12
C ASP A 416 28.48 27.38 -7.14
N GLY A 417 29.52 27.75 -7.88
CA GLY A 417 30.08 26.88 -8.92
C GLY A 417 30.56 25.52 -8.40
N ALA A 418 31.13 25.50 -7.19
CA ALA A 418 31.62 24.26 -6.56
C ALA A 418 30.48 23.35 -6.12
N SER A 419 29.43 23.91 -5.49
CA SER A 419 28.24 23.16 -5.07
C SER A 419 27.43 22.67 -6.26
N LEU A 420 27.37 23.47 -7.34
CA LEU A 420 26.73 23.06 -8.59
C LEU A 420 27.46 21.87 -9.22
N GLN A 421 28.80 21.94 -9.35
CA GLN A 421 29.57 20.83 -9.89
C GLN A 421 29.41 19.57 -9.03
N THR A 422 29.48 19.72 -7.71
CA THR A 422 29.24 18.61 -6.76
C THR A 422 27.85 18.01 -6.93
N ALA A 423 26.81 18.85 -7.13
CA ALA A 423 25.46 18.38 -7.36
C ALA A 423 25.35 17.62 -8.70
N ILE A 424 25.98 18.12 -9.77
CA ILE A 424 26.02 17.46 -11.09
C ILE A 424 26.74 16.11 -10.99
N ASP A 425 27.89 16.04 -10.34
CA ASP A 425 28.64 14.80 -10.12
C ASP A 425 27.82 13.79 -9.31
N ARG A 426 26.92 14.29 -8.45
CA ARG A 426 25.92 13.51 -7.70
C ARG A 426 24.64 13.18 -8.46
N GLY A 427 24.58 13.51 -9.74
CA GLY A 427 23.46 13.18 -10.62
C GLY A 427 22.36 14.23 -10.69
N ALA A 428 22.62 15.47 -10.25
CA ALA A 428 21.68 16.56 -10.48
C ALA A 428 21.47 16.75 -11.98
N VAL A 429 20.21 16.74 -12.39
CA VAL A 429 19.79 17.10 -13.74
C VAL A 429 18.77 18.23 -13.65
N LEU A 430 18.74 19.05 -14.68
CA LEU A 430 17.63 19.96 -14.92
C LEU A 430 16.98 19.51 -16.20
N LYS A 431 15.86 18.80 -16.07
CA LYS A 431 15.02 18.61 -17.24
C LYS A 431 14.40 19.97 -17.53
N ALA A 432 14.52 20.41 -18.79
CA ALA A 432 13.77 21.56 -19.24
C ALA A 432 12.33 21.38 -18.75
N PRO A 433 11.73 22.38 -18.08
CA PRO A 433 10.35 22.24 -17.69
C PRO A 433 9.62 21.77 -18.94
N THR A 434 8.98 20.61 -18.87
CA THR A 434 7.82 20.38 -19.71
C THR A 434 6.84 21.44 -19.23
N VAL A 435 7.04 22.67 -19.73
CA VAL A 435 5.96 23.55 -20.07
C VAL A 435 5.11 22.64 -20.91
N GLY A 436 4.11 22.01 -20.30
CA GLY A 436 3.01 21.46 -21.07
C GLY A 436 2.64 22.65 -21.93
N LYS A 437 2.95 22.55 -23.24
CA LYS A 437 2.75 23.65 -24.19
C LYS A 437 1.45 24.30 -23.78
N SER A 438 1.49 25.58 -23.38
CA SER A 438 0.33 26.30 -22.87
C SER A 438 -0.86 25.85 -23.71
N ARG A 439 -1.75 25.06 -23.11
CA ARG A 439 -2.79 24.38 -23.89
C ARG A 439 -3.54 25.48 -24.62
N LEU A 440 -3.74 25.30 -25.93
CA LEU A 440 -4.32 26.33 -26.76
C LEU A 440 -5.78 26.55 -26.29
N ASP A 441 -6.13 27.77 -25.88
CA ASP A 441 -7.48 28.05 -25.38
C ASP A 441 -8.50 28.05 -26.52
N LEU A 442 -9.40 27.06 -26.58
CA LEU A 442 -10.39 26.96 -27.64
C LEU A 442 -11.38 28.12 -27.61
N ASN A 443 -11.54 28.87 -26.53
CA ASN A 443 -12.44 30.05 -26.51
C ASN A 443 -11.80 31.29 -27.15
N ARG A 444 -10.48 31.27 -27.37
CA ARG A 444 -9.72 32.44 -27.85
C ARG A 444 -8.80 32.16 -29.03
N ALA A 445 -8.55 30.89 -29.33
CA ALA A 445 -7.62 30.49 -30.38
C ALA A 445 -8.06 30.99 -31.75
N GLU A 446 -7.14 31.58 -32.51
CA GLU A 446 -7.37 31.95 -33.91
C GLU A 446 -7.48 30.70 -34.80
N ALA A 447 -8.19 30.81 -35.92
CA ALA A 447 -8.35 29.73 -36.90
C ALA A 447 -7.02 29.08 -37.32
N ALA A 448 -5.96 29.88 -37.45
CA ALA A 448 -4.63 29.39 -37.82
C ALA A 448 -4.04 28.45 -36.75
N ALA A 449 -4.22 28.77 -35.47
CA ALA A 449 -3.76 27.94 -34.36
C ALA A 449 -4.58 26.65 -34.21
N LEU A 450 -5.89 26.71 -34.49
CA LEU A 450 -6.74 25.53 -34.54
C LEU A 450 -6.40 24.61 -35.72
N SER A 451 -6.07 25.17 -36.89
CA SER A 451 -5.64 24.40 -38.05
C SER A 451 -4.31 23.68 -37.81
N ALA A 452 -3.38 24.29 -37.06
CA ALA A 452 -2.13 23.67 -36.65
C ALA A 452 -2.30 22.44 -35.72
N LEU A 453 -3.49 22.24 -35.14
CA LEU A 453 -3.83 21.02 -34.38
C LEU A 453 -4.28 19.84 -35.26
N GLY A 454 -4.44 20.06 -36.57
CA GLY A 454 -4.94 19.07 -37.52
C GLY A 454 -6.47 18.98 -37.58
N LEU A 455 -7.18 20.02 -37.14
CA LEU A 455 -8.64 20.10 -37.25
C LEU A 455 -9.06 20.47 -38.67
N GLU A 456 -10.14 19.87 -39.14
CA GLU A 456 -10.75 20.22 -40.42
C GLU A 456 -11.39 21.61 -40.37
N ILE A 457 -11.43 22.28 -41.53
CA ILE A 457 -11.95 23.65 -41.66
C ILE A 457 -13.40 23.75 -41.16
N ASP A 458 -14.22 22.70 -41.34
CA ASP A 458 -15.60 22.68 -40.87
C ASP A 458 -15.68 22.66 -39.34
N THR A 459 -14.87 21.83 -38.68
CA THR A 459 -14.77 21.77 -37.21
C THR A 459 -14.28 23.08 -36.62
N ILE A 460 -13.29 23.73 -37.26
CA ILE A 460 -12.77 25.05 -36.84
C ILE A 460 -13.88 26.10 -36.88
N LYS A 461 -14.67 26.15 -37.96
CA LYS A 461 -15.81 27.09 -38.08
C LYS A 461 -16.90 26.80 -37.07
N ARG A 462 -17.16 25.52 -36.75
CA ARG A 462 -18.10 25.14 -35.69
C ARG A 462 -17.61 25.59 -34.32
N ILE A 463 -16.33 25.37 -34.01
CA ILE A 463 -15.72 25.87 -32.78
C ILE A 463 -15.86 27.39 -32.69
N GLU A 464 -15.49 28.15 -33.72
CA GLU A 464 -15.60 29.62 -33.71
C GLU A 464 -17.03 30.12 -33.48
N ARG A 465 -18.05 29.40 -33.99
CA ARG A 465 -19.47 29.72 -33.82
C ARG A 465 -20.03 29.36 -32.45
N GLY A 466 -19.54 28.27 -31.85
CA GLY A 466 -20.06 27.75 -30.58
C GLY A 466 -19.41 28.36 -29.34
N ARG A 467 -18.35 29.18 -29.50
CA ARG A 467 -17.72 29.88 -28.39
C ARG A 467 -18.66 30.90 -27.73
N PRO A 468 -18.53 31.13 -26.41
CA PRO A 468 -17.61 30.46 -25.49
C PRO A 468 -18.20 29.15 -24.97
N PHE A 469 -17.38 28.10 -24.94
CA PHE A 469 -17.72 26.84 -24.28
C PHE A 469 -17.32 26.93 -22.81
N THR A 470 -18.24 26.56 -21.94
CA THR A 470 -18.04 26.59 -20.48
C THR A 470 -17.52 25.27 -19.94
N THR A 471 -17.80 24.16 -20.64
CA THR A 471 -17.37 22.81 -20.26
C THR A 471 -16.97 21.98 -21.48
N TRP A 472 -16.15 20.95 -21.28
CA TRP A 472 -15.82 20.00 -22.33
C TRP A 472 -17.00 19.14 -22.77
N GLY A 473 -17.95 18.88 -21.87
CA GLY A 473 -19.18 18.13 -22.21
C GLY A 473 -20.06 18.88 -23.21
N GLU A 474 -20.21 20.20 -23.02
CA GLU A 474 -20.89 21.09 -23.97
C GLU A 474 -20.20 21.07 -25.34
N LEU A 475 -18.87 21.14 -25.36
CA LEU A 475 -18.10 21.07 -26.60
C LEU A 475 -18.23 19.70 -27.30
N GLU A 476 -18.26 18.61 -26.54
CA GLU A 476 -18.40 17.23 -27.03
C GLU A 476 -19.74 17.02 -27.72
N GLU A 477 -20.82 17.42 -27.03
CA GLU A 477 -22.18 17.35 -27.55
C GLU A 477 -22.34 18.24 -28.80
N TYR A 478 -21.75 19.45 -28.76
CA TYR A 478 -21.85 20.41 -29.84
C TYR A 478 -21.05 20.01 -31.09
N LEU A 479 -19.85 19.45 -30.94
CA LEU A 479 -19.00 19.07 -32.08
C LEU A 479 -19.24 17.65 -32.57
N SER A 480 -19.64 16.73 -31.67
CA SER A 480 -19.70 15.28 -31.92
C SER A 480 -18.45 14.73 -32.64
N PRO A 481 -17.24 14.93 -32.09
CA PRO A 481 -15.99 14.56 -32.76
C PRO A 481 -15.70 13.05 -32.67
N GLU A 482 -14.90 12.53 -33.60
CA GLU A 482 -14.38 11.16 -33.50
C GLU A 482 -13.41 11.01 -32.31
N ASP A 483 -13.38 9.83 -31.66
CA ASP A 483 -12.59 9.55 -30.45
C ASP A 483 -11.12 10.01 -30.53
N ARG A 484 -10.48 9.79 -31.69
CA ARG A 484 -9.08 10.17 -31.90
C ARG A 484 -8.89 11.69 -31.99
N GLN A 485 -9.82 12.40 -32.64
CA GLN A 485 -9.79 13.87 -32.70
C GLN A 485 -10.12 14.48 -31.34
N TRP A 486 -11.03 13.84 -30.59
CA TRP A 486 -11.42 14.27 -29.26
C TRP A 486 -10.29 14.17 -28.24
N GLN A 487 -9.52 13.07 -28.27
CA GLN A 487 -8.33 12.91 -27.44
C GLN A 487 -7.26 13.96 -27.77
N ILE A 488 -7.05 14.29 -29.04
CA ILE A 488 -6.07 15.30 -29.47
C ILE A 488 -6.49 16.69 -28.99
N LEU A 489 -7.77 17.04 -29.12
CA LEU A 489 -8.33 18.29 -28.61
C LEU A 489 -8.11 18.39 -27.09
N ARG A 490 -8.62 17.43 -26.31
CA ARG A 490 -8.48 17.45 -24.84
C ARG A 490 -7.03 17.49 -24.35
N GLN A 491 -6.10 16.86 -25.08
CA GLN A 491 -4.68 16.84 -24.71
C GLN A 491 -3.96 18.16 -24.99
N LYS A 492 -4.33 18.86 -26.06
CA LYS A 492 -3.59 20.03 -26.58
C LYS A 492 -4.27 21.37 -26.34
N THR A 493 -5.55 21.39 -25.97
CA THR A 493 -6.32 22.62 -25.79
C THR A 493 -6.95 22.73 -24.39
N CYS A 494 -7.38 23.95 -24.02
CA CYS A 494 -8.09 24.23 -22.77
C CYS A 494 -9.32 25.11 -23.05
N LEU A 495 -10.19 25.26 -22.04
CA LEU A 495 -11.33 26.18 -22.08
C LEU A 495 -11.14 27.22 -20.98
N SER A 496 -10.77 28.45 -21.35
CA SER A 496 -10.69 29.55 -20.38
C SER A 496 -11.87 30.51 -20.55
N ILE A 497 -12.42 30.99 -19.43
CA ILE A 497 -13.60 31.87 -19.41
C ILE A 497 -13.22 33.29 -18.94
N PHE A 498 -12.12 33.45 -18.20
CA PHE A 498 -11.66 34.74 -17.66
C PHE A 498 -10.34 35.20 -18.29
N PRO A 499 -10.15 36.51 -18.57
CA PRO A 499 -8.86 37.02 -19.04
C PRO A 499 -7.80 36.77 -17.97
N GLY A 500 -6.70 36.14 -18.38
CA GLY A 500 -5.50 35.97 -17.55
C GLY A 500 -4.57 37.16 -17.67
#